data_AF-K1ISJ8-F1
#
_entry.id   AF-K1ISJ8-F1
#
_cell.length_a   1.000
_cell.length_b   1.000
_cell.length_c   1.000
_cell.angle_alpha   90.00
_cell.angle_beta   90.00
_cell.angle_gamma   90.00
#
_symmetry.space_group_name_H-M   'P 1'
#
loop_
_entity.id
_entity.type
_entity.pdbx_description
1 polymer ?
#
loop_
_entity_poly.entity_id
_entity_poly.type
_entity_poly.pdbx_seq_one_letter_code
_entity_poly.pdbx_strand_id
1 'polypeptide(L)'
;MKKQFHDRAVTTPGEFLHIAALRLMMVEQGFFSHTMEEEKYLCLEYINDLLAAGRLPPKPLGSSFDRLSESYDGYGYWVSDATRLYFTEIYSHLDKARQQALKNAYPEYAKEVLHQLRENPTSIFERISQTGSGNNELAHVPILHLIPVNSFINAWLSGPRSGWRKIQMALDNRYENGRLERFLIDEKTWLIDLEREFNVRIHALNGLDAFRLKRIKPKIFSEIESIQ
;
A
#
# COMPACT_ATOMS: atom_id res chain seq x y z
N MET A 1 -28.27 -4.40 -13.95
CA MET A 1 -28.24 -4.05 -12.51
C MET A 1 -28.56 -5.24 -11.59
N LYS A 2 -29.80 -5.75 -11.46
CA LYS A 2 -30.14 -6.82 -10.48
C LYS A 2 -29.25 -8.07 -10.60
N LYS A 3 -29.09 -8.60 -11.82
CA LYS A 3 -28.22 -9.75 -12.09
C LYS A 3 -26.75 -9.46 -11.74
N GLN A 4 -26.23 -8.31 -12.18
CA GLN A 4 -24.85 -7.89 -11.86
C GLN A 4 -24.60 -7.76 -10.35
N PHE A 5 -25.58 -7.28 -9.59
CA PHE A 5 -25.47 -7.16 -8.14
C PHE A 5 -25.49 -8.53 -7.44
N HIS A 6 -26.36 -9.44 -7.91
CA HIS A 6 -26.40 -10.81 -7.40
C HIS A 6 -25.10 -11.57 -7.69
N ASP A 7 -24.60 -11.47 -8.93
CA ASP A 7 -23.42 -12.21 -9.40
C ASP A 7 -22.08 -11.61 -8.92
N ARG A 8 -22.11 -10.56 -8.09
CA ARG A 8 -20.92 -9.79 -7.69
C ARG A 8 -20.07 -9.36 -8.89
N ALA A 9 -20.72 -8.94 -9.99
CA ALA A 9 -20.05 -8.73 -11.27
C ALA A 9 -19.24 -7.42 -11.33
N VAL A 10 -19.69 -6.39 -10.62
CA VAL A 10 -19.04 -5.06 -10.61
C VAL A 10 -17.97 -5.03 -9.53
N THR A 11 -16.72 -4.83 -9.94
CA THR A 11 -15.55 -4.75 -9.05
C THR A 11 -15.00 -3.34 -8.94
N THR A 12 -15.32 -2.45 -9.88
CA THR A 12 -14.86 -1.06 -9.88
C THR A 12 -15.53 -0.29 -8.74
N PRO A 13 -14.77 0.30 -7.79
CA PRO A 13 -15.34 0.95 -6.60
C PRO A 13 -16.37 2.04 -6.91
N GLY A 14 -16.10 2.90 -7.89
CA GLY A 14 -17.02 4.00 -8.22
C GLY A 14 -18.27 3.54 -8.96
N GLU A 15 -18.15 2.57 -9.86
CA GLU A 15 -19.33 1.92 -10.48
C GLU A 15 -20.20 1.23 -9.44
N PHE A 16 -19.58 0.57 -8.46
CA PHE A 16 -20.29 -0.03 -7.34
C PHE A 16 -21.04 1.02 -6.51
N LEU A 17 -20.41 2.17 -6.20
CA LEU A 17 -21.07 3.24 -5.47
C LEU A 17 -22.23 3.87 -6.25
N HIS A 18 -22.12 3.99 -7.58
CA HIS A 18 -23.25 4.36 -8.44
C HIS A 18 -24.42 3.38 -8.30
N ILE A 19 -24.13 2.08 -8.30
CA ILE A 19 -25.15 1.04 -8.10
C ILE A 19 -25.74 1.10 -6.70
N ALA A 20 -24.93 1.29 -5.66
CA ALA A 20 -25.39 1.39 -4.28
C ALA A 20 -26.32 2.60 -4.09
N ALA A 21 -25.93 3.77 -4.59
CA ALA A 21 -26.76 4.98 -4.58
C ALA A 21 -28.10 4.77 -5.30
N LEU A 22 -28.07 4.15 -6.49
CA LEU A 22 -29.28 3.85 -7.25
C LEU A 22 -30.20 2.88 -6.51
N ARG A 23 -29.65 1.87 -5.85
CA ARG A 23 -30.43 0.88 -5.08
C ARG A 23 -31.05 1.49 -3.83
N LEU A 24 -30.35 2.36 -3.12
CA LEU A 24 -30.92 3.13 -2.01
C LEU A 24 -32.09 4.01 -2.49
N MET A 25 -31.94 4.70 -3.63
CA MET A 25 -33.04 5.45 -4.26
C MET A 25 -34.22 4.52 -4.59
N MET A 26 -33.98 3.31 -5.10
CA MET A 26 -35.07 2.37 -5.38
C MET A 26 -35.84 1.93 -4.12
N VAL A 27 -35.16 1.79 -2.98
CA VAL A 27 -35.82 1.57 -1.68
C VAL A 27 -36.63 2.81 -1.27
N GLU A 28 -36.04 4.01 -1.38
CA GLU A 28 -36.70 5.29 -1.05
C GLU A 28 -38.03 5.45 -1.80
N GLN A 29 -38.04 5.11 -3.08
CA GLN A 29 -39.21 5.24 -3.96
C GLN A 29 -40.15 4.02 -3.90
N GLY A 30 -39.88 3.03 -3.05
CA GLY A 30 -40.74 1.85 -2.86
C GLY A 30 -40.69 0.82 -4.01
N PHE A 31 -39.67 0.86 -4.87
CA PHE A 31 -39.46 -0.19 -5.89
C PHE A 31 -38.97 -1.50 -5.29
N PHE A 32 -38.33 -1.44 -4.11
CA PHE A 32 -37.97 -2.61 -3.32
C PHE A 32 -38.83 -2.66 -2.05
N SER A 33 -39.24 -3.87 -1.67
CA SER A 33 -40.09 -4.12 -0.51
C SER A 33 -39.34 -4.16 0.82
N HIS A 34 -38.01 -4.23 0.77
CA HIS A 34 -37.14 -4.25 1.94
C HIS A 34 -36.71 -2.84 2.35
N THR A 35 -36.20 -2.71 3.57
CA THR A 35 -35.83 -1.47 4.23
C THR A 35 -34.46 -0.92 3.79
N MET A 36 -34.18 0.35 4.10
CA MET A 36 -32.86 0.96 3.87
C MET A 36 -31.74 0.22 4.60
N GLU A 37 -32.02 -0.27 5.81
CA GLU A 37 -31.07 -1.06 6.60
C GLU A 37 -30.74 -2.40 5.92
N GLU A 38 -31.76 -3.09 5.41
CA GLU A 38 -31.55 -4.34 4.67
C GLU A 38 -30.77 -4.09 3.37
N GLU A 39 -31.06 -3.01 2.64
CA GLU A 39 -30.31 -2.66 1.42
C GLU A 39 -28.86 -2.28 1.72
N LYS A 40 -28.62 -1.54 2.80
CA LYS A 40 -27.27 -1.26 3.28
C LYS A 40 -26.54 -2.56 3.54
N TYR A 41 -27.14 -3.47 4.32
CA TYR A 41 -26.53 -4.77 4.65
C TYR A 41 -26.16 -5.56 3.39
N LEU A 42 -27.05 -5.62 2.39
CA LEU A 42 -26.75 -6.26 1.11
C LEU A 42 -25.53 -5.64 0.39
N CYS A 43 -25.38 -4.32 0.46
CA CYS A 43 -24.21 -3.63 -0.10
C CYS A 43 -22.93 -3.92 0.70
N LEU A 44 -22.99 -4.02 2.02
CA LEU A 44 -21.83 -4.39 2.85
C LEU A 44 -21.38 -5.83 2.57
N GLU A 45 -22.33 -6.76 2.48
CA GLU A 45 -22.03 -8.16 2.12
C GLU A 45 -21.42 -8.27 0.73
N TYR A 46 -21.91 -7.49 -0.23
CA TYR A 46 -21.30 -7.41 -1.55
C TYR A 46 -19.80 -7.03 -1.48
N ILE A 47 -19.46 -6.01 -0.68
CA ILE A 47 -18.07 -5.57 -0.48
C ILE A 47 -17.25 -6.67 0.19
N ASN A 48 -17.79 -7.31 1.22
CA ASN A 48 -17.13 -8.39 1.97
C ASN A 48 -16.82 -9.59 1.06
N ASP A 49 -17.78 -10.00 0.23
CA ASP A 49 -17.61 -11.09 -0.72
C ASP A 49 -16.50 -10.80 -1.73
N LEU A 50 -16.44 -9.58 -2.26
CA LEU A 50 -15.36 -9.19 -3.17
C LEU A 50 -13.99 -9.19 -2.47
N LEU A 51 -13.92 -8.74 -1.22
CA LEU A 51 -12.69 -8.75 -0.44
C LEU A 51 -12.23 -10.19 -0.18
N ALA A 52 -13.13 -11.05 0.28
CA ALA A 52 -12.86 -12.46 0.57
C ALA A 52 -12.41 -13.23 -0.68
N ALA A 53 -13.00 -12.91 -1.84
CA ALA A 53 -12.63 -13.49 -3.12
C ALA A 53 -11.35 -12.88 -3.75
N GLY A 54 -10.72 -11.89 -3.11
CA GLY A 54 -9.56 -11.17 -3.66
C GLY A 54 -9.88 -10.37 -4.94
N ARG A 55 -11.16 -10.08 -5.20
CA ARG A 55 -11.66 -9.37 -6.38
C ARG A 55 -11.88 -7.88 -6.14
N LEU A 56 -11.80 -7.42 -4.88
CA LEU A 56 -11.92 -6.01 -4.53
C LEU A 56 -10.62 -5.27 -4.87
N PRO A 57 -10.64 -4.25 -5.76
CA PRO A 57 -9.45 -3.49 -6.10
C PRO A 57 -8.89 -2.76 -4.86
N PRO A 58 -7.58 -2.87 -4.58
CA PRO A 58 -6.97 -2.21 -3.44
C PRO A 58 -7.08 -0.69 -3.57
N LYS A 59 -6.97 0.00 -2.43
CA LYS A 59 -6.80 1.45 -2.44
C LYS A 59 -5.49 1.78 -3.17
N PRO A 60 -5.46 2.76 -4.09
CA PRO A 60 -4.23 3.20 -4.73
C PRO A 60 -3.18 3.58 -3.69
N LEU A 61 -1.94 3.21 -3.99
CA LEU A 61 -0.78 3.61 -3.22
C LEU A 61 -0.55 5.13 -3.41
N GLY A 62 -0.45 5.88 -2.30
CA GLY A 62 -0.12 7.31 -2.31
C GLY A 62 -1.28 8.27 -2.04
N SER A 63 -0.95 9.57 -2.01
CA SER A 63 -1.89 10.69 -1.78
C SER A 63 -2.63 11.05 -3.07
N SER A 64 -3.48 10.16 -3.57
CA SER A 64 -4.47 10.58 -4.57
C SER A 64 -5.59 11.34 -3.85
N PHE A 65 -5.94 12.53 -4.32
CA PHE A 65 -7.22 13.16 -4.00
C PHE A 65 -8.32 12.28 -4.59
N ASP A 66 -8.69 11.22 -3.87
CA ASP A 66 -9.74 10.31 -4.28
C ASP A 66 -11.09 10.98 -4.04
N ARG A 67 -11.70 11.52 -5.11
CA ARG A 67 -13.05 12.13 -5.08
C ARG A 67 -14.17 11.08 -5.06
N LEU A 68 -13.81 9.81 -4.83
CA LEU A 68 -14.72 8.69 -4.80
C LEU A 68 -15.86 8.84 -3.78
N SER A 69 -15.74 9.71 -2.78
CA SER A 69 -16.84 10.04 -1.85
C SER A 69 -17.98 10.82 -2.48
N GLU A 70 -17.72 11.55 -3.58
CA GLU A 70 -18.68 12.49 -4.17
C GLU A 70 -19.12 12.09 -5.58
N SER A 71 -18.18 11.57 -6.38
CA SER A 71 -18.43 11.26 -7.79
C SER A 71 -17.46 10.20 -8.32
N TYR A 72 -17.85 9.61 -9.44
CA TYR A 72 -16.97 8.76 -10.22
C TYR A 72 -17.25 8.95 -11.71
N ASP A 73 -16.19 8.99 -12.51
CA ASP A 73 -16.22 9.14 -13.97
C ASP A 73 -17.02 10.37 -14.45
N GLY A 74 -16.91 11.48 -13.73
CA GLY A 74 -17.60 12.73 -14.06
C GLY A 74 -19.06 12.80 -13.60
N TYR A 75 -19.59 11.75 -12.96
CA TYR A 75 -20.96 11.70 -12.46
C TYR A 75 -21.01 11.63 -10.93
N GLY A 76 -21.82 12.50 -10.33
CA GLY A 76 -22.14 12.43 -8.90
C GLY A 76 -23.07 11.28 -8.58
N TYR A 77 -23.04 10.82 -7.33
CA TYR A 77 -23.95 9.77 -6.87
C TYR A 77 -25.36 10.32 -6.60
N TRP A 78 -26.39 9.52 -6.87
CA TRP A 78 -27.77 9.87 -6.54
C TRP A 78 -28.03 9.68 -5.04
N VAL A 79 -27.76 10.70 -4.24
CA VAL A 79 -27.88 10.66 -2.78
C VAL A 79 -28.83 11.76 -2.31
N SER A 80 -30.02 11.37 -1.84
CA SER A 80 -30.97 12.25 -1.17
C SER A 80 -30.61 12.43 0.31
N ASP A 81 -31.32 13.33 1.00
CA ASP A 81 -31.17 13.47 2.45
C ASP A 81 -31.53 12.18 3.21
N ALA A 82 -32.53 11.42 2.72
CA ALA A 82 -32.96 10.18 3.34
C ALA A 82 -31.95 9.04 3.14
N THR A 83 -31.23 9.01 2.01
CA THR A 83 -30.25 7.96 1.71
C THR A 83 -28.84 8.28 2.19
N ARG A 84 -28.55 9.54 2.56
CA ARG A 84 -27.19 10.03 2.85
C ARG A 84 -26.46 9.24 3.93
N LEU A 85 -27.15 8.92 5.03
CA LEU A 85 -26.55 8.16 6.13
C LEU A 85 -26.07 6.78 5.65
N TYR A 86 -26.95 6.02 5.00
CA TYR A 86 -26.66 4.69 4.48
C TYR A 86 -25.56 4.70 3.43
N PHE A 87 -25.59 5.65 2.48
CA PHE A 87 -24.55 5.79 1.48
C PHE A 87 -23.18 6.08 2.10
N THR A 88 -23.13 6.95 3.10
CA THR A 88 -21.89 7.29 3.83
C THR A 88 -21.32 6.07 4.55
N GLU A 89 -22.17 5.24 5.16
CA GLU A 89 -21.75 4.00 5.80
C GLU A 89 -21.21 2.98 4.79
N ILE A 90 -21.88 2.81 3.64
CA ILE A 90 -21.41 1.94 2.54
C ILE A 90 -20.05 2.41 2.02
N TYR A 91 -19.90 3.71 1.77
CA TYR A 91 -18.64 4.30 1.33
C TYR A 91 -17.52 4.06 2.35
N SER A 92 -17.78 4.33 3.63
CA SER A 92 -16.80 4.13 4.71
C SER A 92 -16.36 2.66 4.81
N HIS A 93 -17.30 1.72 4.67
CA HIS A 93 -16.99 0.30 4.65
C HIS A 93 -16.18 -0.11 3.42
N LEU A 94 -16.54 0.40 2.23
CA LEU A 94 -15.77 0.18 1.01
C LEU A 94 -14.34 0.71 1.14
N ASP A 95 -14.15 1.91 1.69
CA ASP A 95 -12.81 2.47 1.87
C ASP A 95 -11.96 1.59 2.79
N LYS A 96 -12.51 1.15 3.93
CA LYS A 96 -11.83 0.23 4.86
C LYS A 96 -11.52 -1.11 4.20
N ALA A 97 -12.46 -1.69 3.45
CA ALA A 97 -12.26 -2.95 2.75
C ALA A 97 -11.18 -2.84 1.67
N ARG A 98 -11.11 -1.72 0.94
CA ARG A 98 -10.03 -1.43 -0.03
C ARG A 98 -8.67 -1.23 0.64
N GLN A 99 -8.63 -0.62 1.82
CA GLN A 99 -7.41 -0.57 2.64
C GLN A 99 -6.97 -1.96 3.08
N GLN A 100 -7.91 -2.84 3.45
CA GLN A 100 -7.59 -4.23 3.78
C GLN A 100 -7.10 -5.01 2.56
N ALA A 101 -7.75 -4.85 1.39
CA ALA A 101 -7.29 -5.44 0.14
C ALA A 101 -5.86 -5.00 -0.20
N LEU A 102 -5.53 -3.72 0.05
CA LEU A 102 -4.18 -3.21 -0.11
C LEU A 102 -3.18 -3.91 0.84
N LYS A 103 -3.51 -4.03 2.12
CA LYS A 103 -2.68 -4.75 3.10
C LYS A 103 -2.47 -6.22 2.73
N ASN A 104 -3.51 -6.89 2.22
CA ASN A 104 -3.42 -8.27 1.75
C ASN A 104 -2.44 -8.42 0.57
N ALA A 105 -2.21 -7.37 -0.20
CA ALA A 105 -1.24 -7.35 -1.29
C ALA A 105 0.21 -7.04 -0.84
N TYR A 106 0.43 -6.57 0.40
CA TYR A 106 1.76 -6.21 0.89
C TYR A 106 2.80 -7.34 0.80
N PRO A 107 2.48 -8.62 1.12
CA PRO A 107 3.44 -9.71 0.97
C PRO A 107 3.93 -9.88 -0.47
N GLU A 108 3.08 -9.66 -1.47
CA GLU A 108 3.49 -9.72 -2.89
C GLU A 108 4.37 -8.54 -3.27
N TYR A 109 4.06 -7.33 -2.79
CA TYR A 109 4.96 -6.18 -2.96
C TYR A 109 6.33 -6.43 -2.32
N ALA A 110 6.37 -7.02 -1.13
CA ALA A 110 7.62 -7.36 -0.44
C ALA A 110 8.46 -8.40 -1.22
N LYS A 111 7.82 -9.41 -1.83
CA LYS A 111 8.49 -10.37 -2.72
C LYS A 111 9.05 -9.69 -3.97
N GLU A 112 8.27 -8.80 -4.58
CA GLU A 112 8.68 -8.07 -5.77
C GLU A 112 9.86 -7.13 -5.46
N VAL A 113 9.85 -6.46 -4.30
CA VAL A 113 10.99 -5.66 -3.81
C VAL A 113 12.25 -6.53 -3.70
N LEU A 114 12.16 -7.72 -3.10
CA LEU A 114 13.29 -8.66 -3.03
C LEU A 114 13.80 -9.09 -4.41
N HIS A 115 12.89 -9.33 -5.36
CA HIS A 115 13.25 -9.68 -6.73
C HIS A 115 13.99 -8.53 -7.43
N GLN A 116 13.47 -7.30 -7.30
CA GLN A 116 14.05 -6.10 -7.91
C GLN A 116 15.44 -5.76 -7.34
N LEU A 117 15.70 -6.02 -6.06
CA LEU A 117 17.05 -5.87 -5.49
C LEU A 117 18.11 -6.72 -6.21
N ARG A 118 17.73 -7.89 -6.72
CA ARG A 118 18.65 -8.81 -7.42
C ARG A 118 18.80 -8.44 -8.88
N GLU A 119 17.69 -8.22 -9.57
CA GLU A 119 17.65 -8.12 -11.04
C GLU A 119 17.75 -6.68 -11.56
N ASN A 120 17.14 -5.72 -10.87
CA ASN A 120 17.10 -4.32 -11.30
C ASN A 120 17.12 -3.32 -10.14
N PRO A 121 18.30 -3.05 -9.56
CA PRO A 121 18.45 -2.10 -8.45
C PRO A 121 18.06 -0.64 -8.77
N THR A 122 17.84 -0.29 -10.04
CA THR A 122 17.42 1.08 -10.41
C THR A 122 15.91 1.27 -10.24
N SER A 123 15.11 0.28 -10.64
CA SER A 123 13.64 0.38 -10.54
C SER A 123 13.17 0.42 -9.08
N ILE A 124 13.86 -0.25 -8.18
CA ILE A 124 13.52 -0.23 -6.75
C ILE A 124 13.73 1.15 -6.12
N PHE A 125 14.82 1.85 -6.47
CA PHE A 125 15.12 3.18 -5.96
C PHE A 125 13.94 4.15 -6.20
N GLU A 126 13.39 4.14 -7.41
CA GLU A 126 12.26 5.00 -7.82
C GLU A 126 10.92 4.60 -7.19
N ARG A 127 10.82 3.37 -6.66
CA ARG A 127 9.58 2.79 -6.16
C ARG A 127 9.44 2.93 -4.66
N ILE A 128 10.51 2.65 -3.90
CA ILE A 128 10.50 2.65 -2.42
C ILE A 128 10.97 3.97 -1.80
N SER A 129 11.47 4.91 -2.58
CA SER A 129 11.95 6.20 -2.08
C SER A 129 11.25 7.35 -2.78
N GLN A 130 11.13 8.50 -2.10
CA GLN A 130 10.56 9.70 -2.70
C GLN A 130 11.61 10.34 -3.61
N THR A 131 11.43 10.24 -4.92
CA THR A 131 12.31 10.88 -5.91
C THR A 131 11.54 11.86 -6.78
N GLY A 132 12.24 12.78 -7.46
CA GLY A 132 11.62 13.71 -8.42
C GLY A 132 11.17 13.05 -9.73
N SER A 133 11.38 11.74 -9.86
CA SER A 133 11.06 10.90 -11.02
C SER A 133 10.37 9.62 -10.55
N GLY A 134 9.86 8.80 -11.47
CA GLY A 134 9.28 7.49 -11.11
C GLY A 134 7.89 7.56 -10.43
N ASN A 135 7.36 6.39 -10.07
CA ASN A 135 6.00 6.28 -9.50
C ASN A 135 5.96 6.48 -7.98
N ASN A 136 7.08 6.33 -7.27
CA ASN A 136 7.22 6.49 -5.81
C ASN A 136 6.13 5.77 -4.99
N GLU A 137 5.54 4.72 -5.55
CA GLU A 137 4.26 4.18 -5.04
C GLU A 137 4.42 3.55 -3.65
N LEU A 138 5.61 3.02 -3.33
CA LEU A 138 5.91 2.40 -2.03
C LEU A 138 6.62 3.36 -1.07
N ALA A 139 6.85 4.62 -1.44
CA ALA A 139 7.68 5.56 -0.66
C ALA A 139 7.17 5.78 0.77
N HIS A 140 5.84 5.76 0.98
CA HIS A 140 5.21 5.97 2.29
C HIS A 140 4.50 4.72 2.83
N VAL A 141 4.74 3.55 2.24
CA VAL A 141 4.09 2.31 2.66
C VAL A 141 5.10 1.45 3.40
N PRO A 142 4.87 1.10 4.68
CA PRO A 142 5.80 0.31 5.46
C PRO A 142 5.80 -1.14 4.97
N ILE A 143 6.59 -1.46 3.95
CA ILE A 143 6.64 -2.78 3.30
C ILE A 143 7.95 -3.53 3.59
N LEU A 144 9.02 -2.82 3.93
CA LEU A 144 10.33 -3.43 4.14
C LEU A 144 10.37 -4.29 5.41
N HIS A 145 9.57 -3.95 6.43
CA HIS A 145 9.48 -4.76 7.66
C HIS A 145 8.93 -6.18 7.42
N LEU A 146 8.23 -6.41 6.31
CA LEU A 146 7.74 -7.73 5.92
C LEU A 146 8.83 -8.61 5.29
N ILE A 147 9.98 -8.02 4.97
CA ILE A 147 11.12 -8.71 4.37
C ILE A 147 12.08 -9.12 5.47
N PRO A 148 12.46 -10.40 5.62
CA PRO A 148 13.51 -10.77 6.56
C PRO A 148 14.82 -10.04 6.25
N VAL A 149 15.43 -9.42 7.26
CA VAL A 149 16.66 -8.62 7.14
C VAL A 149 17.76 -9.35 6.35
N ASN A 150 17.99 -10.62 6.68
CA ASN A 150 18.98 -11.44 5.98
C ASN A 150 18.66 -11.64 4.49
N SER A 151 17.38 -11.84 4.15
CA SER A 151 16.92 -11.96 2.77
C SER A 151 17.15 -10.66 2.00
N PHE A 152 16.89 -9.51 2.64
CA PHE A 152 17.12 -8.19 2.05
C PHE A 152 18.60 -7.95 1.76
N ILE A 153 19.48 -8.14 2.75
CA ILE A 153 20.92 -7.89 2.57
C ILE A 153 21.52 -8.89 1.58
N ASN A 154 21.10 -10.16 1.61
CA ASN A 154 21.53 -11.15 0.62
C ASN A 154 21.10 -10.73 -0.79
N ALA A 155 19.87 -10.27 -0.99
CA ALA A 155 19.39 -9.80 -2.28
C ALA A 155 20.17 -8.56 -2.76
N TRP A 156 20.39 -7.59 -1.87
CA TRP A 156 21.19 -6.39 -2.16
C TRP A 156 22.62 -6.76 -2.59
N LEU A 157 23.33 -7.56 -1.79
CA LEU A 157 24.74 -7.86 -2.02
C LEU A 157 24.98 -8.90 -3.12
N SER A 158 23.96 -9.69 -3.50
CA SER A 158 24.05 -10.59 -4.67
C SER A 158 23.75 -9.89 -6.00
N GLY A 159 23.04 -8.77 -5.98
CA GLY A 159 22.76 -7.97 -7.16
C GLY A 159 23.98 -7.27 -7.75
N PRO A 160 23.86 -6.65 -8.95
CA PRO A 160 24.95 -5.94 -9.61
C PRO A 160 25.55 -4.84 -8.73
N ARG A 161 26.89 -4.81 -8.62
CA ARG A 161 27.63 -3.82 -7.81
C ARG A 161 27.34 -2.37 -8.21
N SER A 162 27.03 -2.11 -9.48
CA SER A 162 26.62 -0.79 -9.99
C SER A 162 25.33 -0.28 -9.32
N GLY A 163 24.49 -1.18 -8.80
CA GLY A 163 23.24 -0.87 -8.11
C GLY A 163 23.38 -0.65 -6.60
N TRP A 164 24.49 -1.07 -5.98
CA TRP A 164 24.62 -1.04 -4.52
C TRP A 164 24.47 0.35 -3.92
N ARG A 165 25.09 1.35 -4.56
CA ARG A 165 24.98 2.75 -4.11
C ARG A 165 23.57 3.29 -4.28
N LYS A 166 22.83 2.86 -5.30
CA LYS A 166 21.44 3.27 -5.51
C LYS A 166 20.54 2.74 -4.39
N ILE A 167 20.75 1.50 -3.95
CA ILE A 167 20.00 0.92 -2.83
C ILE A 167 20.30 1.68 -1.53
N GLN A 168 21.57 2.00 -1.27
CA GLN A 168 21.95 2.85 -0.13
C GLN A 168 21.24 4.21 -0.19
N MET A 169 21.24 4.89 -1.34
CA MET A 169 20.52 6.15 -1.51
C MET A 169 19.00 6.00 -1.37
N ALA A 170 18.43 4.86 -1.78
CA ALA A 170 17.00 4.57 -1.63
C ALA A 170 16.61 4.55 -0.15
N LEU A 171 17.40 3.86 0.67
CA LEU A 171 17.17 3.75 2.11
C LEU A 171 17.28 5.11 2.79
N ASP A 172 18.33 5.89 2.49
CA ASP A 172 18.48 7.23 3.04
C ASP A 172 17.28 8.12 2.66
N ASN A 173 16.96 8.23 1.37
CA ASN A 173 15.83 9.04 0.89
C ASN A 173 14.48 8.61 1.48
N ARG A 174 14.28 7.30 1.69
CA ARG A 174 13.04 6.73 2.23
C ARG A 174 12.78 7.19 3.66
N TYR A 175 13.82 7.22 4.49
CA TYR A 175 13.69 7.52 5.91
C TYR A 175 14.00 8.98 6.28
N GLU A 176 14.67 9.71 5.39
CA GLU A 176 14.94 11.15 5.54
C GLU A 176 13.68 11.98 5.84
N ASN A 177 13.88 13.16 6.44
CA ASN A 177 12.85 14.17 6.75
C ASN A 177 11.75 13.68 7.72
N GLY A 178 12.09 12.77 8.64
CA GLY A 178 11.18 12.26 9.67
C GLY A 178 10.07 11.36 9.12
N ARG A 179 10.29 10.75 7.94
CA ARG A 179 9.32 9.82 7.34
C ARG A 179 9.21 8.51 8.11
N LEU A 180 10.29 8.11 8.78
CA LEU A 180 10.30 6.94 9.65
C LEU A 180 9.21 7.05 10.72
N GLU A 181 9.13 8.19 11.42
CA GLU A 181 8.17 8.41 12.50
C GLU A 181 6.75 8.68 11.99
N ARG A 182 6.61 9.30 10.81
CA ARG A 182 5.31 9.74 10.28
C ARG A 182 4.55 8.65 9.51
N PHE A 183 5.26 7.86 8.71
CA PHE A 183 4.65 6.94 7.74
C PHE A 183 5.19 5.51 7.82
N LEU A 184 6.43 5.34 8.28
CA LEU A 184 7.16 4.07 8.18
C LEU A 184 7.50 3.47 9.55
N ILE A 185 6.70 3.77 10.58
CA ILE A 185 7.04 3.44 11.98
C ILE A 185 7.24 1.93 12.20
N ASP A 186 6.46 1.10 11.48
CA ASP A 186 6.57 -0.36 11.52
C ASP A 186 7.93 -0.87 11.00
N GLU A 187 8.67 -0.05 10.25
CA GLU A 187 10.01 -0.37 9.75
C GLU A 187 11.12 0.00 10.74
N LYS A 188 10.84 0.68 11.86
CA LYS A 188 11.87 1.14 12.79
C LYS A 188 12.70 -0.01 13.35
N THR A 189 12.05 -1.05 13.89
CA THR A 189 12.76 -2.23 14.43
C THR A 189 13.50 -2.98 13.33
N TRP A 190 12.86 -3.12 12.16
CA TRP A 190 13.48 -3.74 10.99
C TRP A 190 14.77 -3.03 10.57
N LEU A 191 14.78 -1.70 10.60
CA LEU A 191 15.92 -0.88 10.20
C LEU A 191 17.08 -0.97 11.20
N ILE A 192 16.78 -1.06 12.50
CA ILE A 192 17.77 -1.34 13.55
C ILE A 192 18.41 -2.72 13.34
N ASP A 193 17.60 -3.74 13.06
CA ASP A 193 18.10 -5.09 12.81
C ASP A 193 18.90 -5.15 11.48
N LEU A 194 18.48 -4.39 10.47
CA LEU A 194 19.21 -4.22 9.21
C LEU A 194 20.60 -3.65 9.45
N GLU A 195 20.72 -2.57 10.23
CA GLU A 195 22.02 -2.00 10.58
C GLU A 195 22.90 -3.04 11.28
N ARG A 196 22.37 -3.71 12.31
CA ARG A 196 23.12 -4.67 13.11
C ARG A 196 23.71 -5.76 12.23
N GLU A 197 22.89 -6.38 11.39
CA GLU A 197 23.32 -7.44 10.47
C GLU A 197 24.31 -6.91 9.42
N PHE A 198 24.11 -5.69 8.92
CA PHE A 198 25.03 -5.07 7.97
C PHE A 198 26.41 -4.85 8.58
N ASN A 199 26.48 -4.36 9.83
CA ASN A 199 27.73 -4.19 10.56
C ASN A 199 28.41 -5.54 10.82
N VAL A 200 27.67 -6.59 11.20
CA VAL A 200 28.20 -7.96 11.37
C VAL A 200 28.91 -8.43 10.10
N ARG A 201 28.31 -8.22 8.92
CA ARG A 201 28.92 -8.60 7.64
C ARG A 201 30.16 -7.79 7.29
N ILE A 202 30.18 -6.49 7.63
CA ILE A 202 31.38 -5.67 7.46
C ILE A 202 32.54 -6.23 8.31
N HIS A 203 32.26 -6.62 9.56
CA HIS A 203 33.27 -7.16 10.48
C HIS A 203 33.76 -8.56 10.11
N ALA A 204 32.93 -9.37 9.45
CA ALA A 204 33.29 -10.70 8.97
C ALA A 204 34.20 -10.69 7.72
N LEU A 205 34.26 -9.56 7.00
CA LEU A 205 35.06 -9.41 5.78
C LEU A 205 36.38 -8.68 6.08
N ASN A 206 37.36 -8.84 5.18
CA ASN A 206 38.67 -8.19 5.27
C ASN A 206 39.01 -7.45 3.97
N GLY A 207 39.96 -6.51 4.06
CA GLY A 207 40.53 -5.82 2.90
C GLY A 207 39.51 -5.03 2.09
N LEU A 208 39.56 -5.18 0.76
CA LEU A 208 38.75 -4.38 -0.17
C LEU A 208 37.25 -4.65 -0.06
N ASP A 209 36.82 -5.86 0.32
CA ASP A 209 35.41 -6.19 0.40
C ASP A 209 34.75 -5.54 1.62
N ALA A 210 35.42 -5.57 2.78
CA ALA A 210 35.00 -4.80 3.95
C ALA A 210 34.95 -3.30 3.66
N PHE A 211 35.97 -2.76 2.97
CA PHE A 211 36.01 -1.35 2.59
C PHE A 211 34.85 -0.97 1.66
N ARG A 212 34.50 -1.82 0.68
CA ARG A 212 33.36 -1.59 -0.22
C ARG A 212 32.04 -1.52 0.54
N LEU A 213 31.79 -2.45 1.46
CA LEU A 213 30.56 -2.43 2.27
C LEU A 213 30.49 -1.18 3.15
N LYS A 214 31.60 -0.78 3.79
CA LYS A 214 31.66 0.46 4.56
C LYS A 214 31.27 1.69 3.73
N ARG A 215 31.65 1.74 2.45
CA ARG A 215 31.32 2.86 1.54
C ARG A 215 29.86 2.94 1.12
N ILE A 216 29.11 1.86 1.25
CA ILE A 216 27.67 1.80 0.92
C ILE A 216 26.80 1.67 2.18
N LYS A 217 27.37 1.91 3.38
CA LYS A 217 26.59 1.99 4.61
C LYS A 217 25.62 3.19 4.50
N PRO A 218 24.30 2.97 4.61
CA PRO A 218 23.31 4.04 4.68
C PRO A 218 23.61 5.03 5.80
N LYS A 219 23.39 6.32 5.55
CA LYS A 219 23.56 7.38 6.56
C LYS A 219 22.51 7.27 7.66
N ILE A 220 21.30 6.83 7.30
CA ILE A 220 20.19 6.67 8.25
C ILE A 220 20.56 5.78 9.45
N PHE A 221 21.46 4.83 9.27
CA PHE A 221 21.95 3.96 10.34
C PHE A 221 22.56 4.77 11.51
N SER A 222 23.34 5.80 11.22
CA SER A 222 23.90 6.68 12.26
C SER A 222 22.87 7.61 12.92
N GLU A 223 21.74 7.87 12.25
CA GLU A 223 20.70 8.77 12.75
C GLU A 223 19.74 8.04 13.70
N ILE A 224 19.47 6.75 13.49
CA ILE A 224 18.56 5.95 14.33
C ILE A 224 19.09 5.76 15.75
N GLU A 225 20.42 5.62 15.93
CA GLU A 225 21.05 5.54 17.25
C GLU A 225 20.85 6.81 18.09
N SER A 226 20.59 7.96 17.46
CA SER A 226 20.33 9.22 18.17
C SER A 226 18.90 9.38 18.68
N ILE A 227 18.02 8.44 18.36
CA ILE A 227 16.57 8.44 18.69
C ILE A 227 16.24 7.34 19.74
N GLN A 228 17.26 6.67 20.30
CA GLN A 228 17.13 5.75 21.45
C GLN A 228 17.31 6.50 22.77
#